data_AF-A0AAN9MEA5-F1
#
_entry.id   AF-A0AAN9MEA5-F1
#
_cell.length_a   1.000
_cell.length_b   1.000
_cell.length_c   1.000
_cell.angle_alpha   90.00
_cell.angle_beta   90.00
_cell.angle_gamma   90.00
#
_symmetry.space_group_name_H-M   'P 1'
#
loop_
_entity.id
_entity.type
_entity.pdbx_description
1 polymer ?
#
loop_
_entity_poly.entity_id
_entity_poly.type
_entity_poly.pdbx_seq_one_letter_code
_entity_poly.pdbx_strand_id
1 'polypeptide(L)'
;MKHHAAAAAPPVEKSDKIEKPLTPLSPPPKLERKNSIEAEPKTLLQEEMDNAREAALKILNSHTKEEALKIFLTGLMPVETSSKQVKKDVVVSDCDDDE
;
A
#
# COMPACT_ATOMS: atom_id res chain seq x y z
N MET A 1 45.94 -0.35 49.44
CA MET A 1 45.45 -0.18 50.82
C MET A 1 43.96 0.13 50.75
N LYS A 2 43.14 -0.64 51.47
CA LYS A 2 41.67 -0.48 51.59
C LYS A 2 41.39 0.31 52.86
N HIS A 3 40.55 1.35 52.79
CA HIS A 3 39.93 1.99 53.96
C HIS A 3 38.55 2.56 53.54
N HIS A 4 37.44 1.90 53.92
CA HIS A 4 36.39 2.32 54.89
C HIS A 4 35.41 3.38 54.30
N ALA A 5 34.09 3.22 54.12
CA ALA A 5 32.95 2.64 54.87
C ALA A 5 32.00 3.76 55.38
N ALA A 6 30.76 3.73 54.87
CA ALA A 6 29.45 4.17 55.40
C ALA A 6 29.27 5.54 56.09
N ALA A 7 28.29 6.33 55.63
CA ALA A 7 27.00 6.57 56.32
C ALA A 7 26.23 7.81 55.80
N ALA A 8 24.90 7.72 55.96
CA ALA A 8 23.93 8.80 56.14
C ALA A 8 23.49 9.65 54.92
N ALA A 9 22.31 9.32 54.37
CA ALA A 9 21.43 10.26 53.68
C ALA A 9 20.19 10.53 54.56
N PRO A 10 19.74 11.79 54.64
CA PRO A 10 18.32 12.10 54.44
C PRO A 10 18.13 13.47 53.73
N PRO A 11 16.89 14.00 53.54
CA PRO A 11 15.80 13.50 52.68
C PRO A 11 15.22 14.62 51.79
N VAL A 12 14.91 14.38 50.52
CA VAL A 12 14.26 15.36 49.61
C VAL A 12 13.58 14.53 48.51
N GLU A 13 12.34 14.64 48.07
CA GLU A 13 11.19 15.53 48.27
C GLU A 13 9.96 14.74 47.79
N LYS A 14 8.80 14.95 48.42
CA LYS A 14 7.53 14.42 47.93
C LYS A 14 7.12 15.20 46.68
N SER A 15 7.10 14.55 45.52
CA SER A 15 6.49 15.11 44.31
C SER A 15 5.11 14.50 44.15
N ASP A 16 4.09 15.24 44.63
CA ASP A 16 2.70 15.02 44.28
C ASP A 16 2.56 15.07 42.75
N LYS A 17 2.33 13.90 42.15
CA LYS A 17 2.04 13.75 40.73
C LYS A 17 0.58 14.13 40.55
N ILE A 18 0.32 15.39 40.22
CA ILE A 18 -0.97 15.86 39.72
C ILE A 18 -1.35 15.02 38.51
N GLU A 19 -2.42 14.23 38.65
CA GLU A 19 -3.08 13.55 37.54
C GLU A 19 -3.58 14.61 36.56
N LYS A 20 -3.06 14.53 35.33
CA LYS A 20 -3.49 15.42 34.24
C LYS A 20 -4.86 14.93 33.75
N PRO A 21 -5.92 15.75 33.80
CA PRO A 21 -7.24 15.30 33.38
C PRO A 21 -7.22 14.92 31.90
N LEU A 22 -7.81 13.76 31.58
CA LEU A 22 -7.99 13.28 30.21
C LEU A 22 -8.88 14.28 29.46
N THR A 23 -8.25 15.13 28.65
CA THR A 23 -8.95 16.00 27.70
C THR A 23 -9.80 15.14 26.76
N PRO A 24 -11.09 15.47 26.52
CA PRO A 24 -11.90 14.74 25.55
C PRO A 24 -11.24 14.84 24.17
N LEU A 25 -10.92 13.68 23.59
CA LEU A 25 -10.36 13.58 22.26
C LEU A 25 -11.38 14.18 21.28
N SER A 26 -11.01 15.28 20.63
CA SER A 26 -11.83 15.89 19.57
C SER A 26 -12.21 14.80 18.56
N PRO A 27 -13.47 14.74 18.09
CA PRO A 27 -13.83 13.83 17.02
C PRO A 27 -12.90 14.09 15.83
N PRO A 28 -12.46 13.02 15.12
CA PRO A 28 -11.61 13.17 13.96
C PRO A 28 -12.27 14.13 12.96
N PRO A 29 -11.50 15.00 12.29
CA PRO A 29 -12.05 15.89 11.28
C PRO A 29 -12.83 15.05 10.26
N LYS A 30 -14.07 15.49 9.98
CA LYS A 30 -14.94 14.82 9.03
C LYS A 30 -14.23 14.80 7.67
N LEU A 31 -13.99 13.60 7.14
CA LEU A 31 -13.44 13.44 5.80
C LEU A 31 -14.50 13.84 4.80
N GLU A 32 -14.35 15.03 4.21
CA GLU A 32 -15.20 15.48 3.12
C GLU A 32 -14.84 14.73 1.84
N ARG A 33 -15.83 14.08 1.21
CA ARG A 33 -15.64 13.50 -0.12
C ARG A 33 -15.36 14.63 -1.11
N LYS A 34 -14.21 14.56 -1.77
CA LYS A 34 -13.84 15.48 -2.86
C LYS A 34 -14.40 14.92 -4.16
N ASN A 35 -14.90 15.77 -5.06
CA ASN A 35 -15.31 15.34 -6.39
C ASN A 35 -14.05 14.94 -7.16
N SER A 36 -13.79 13.64 -7.25
CA SER A 36 -12.56 13.06 -7.80
C SER A 36 -12.65 12.80 -9.31
N ILE A 37 -13.83 12.95 -9.89
CA ILE A 37 -14.13 12.55 -11.28
C ILE A 37 -13.30 13.26 -12.36
N GLU A 38 -12.83 14.48 -12.09
CA GLU A 38 -11.99 15.25 -13.00
C GLU A 38 -10.49 14.96 -12.83
N ALA A 39 -10.10 14.46 -11.65
CA ALA A 39 -8.72 14.12 -11.32
C ALA A 39 -8.38 12.64 -11.60
N GLU A 40 -9.40 11.80 -11.75
CA GLU A 40 -9.24 10.39 -12.04
C GLU A 40 -8.82 10.14 -13.49
N PRO A 41 -7.98 9.13 -13.75
CA PRO A 41 -7.70 8.69 -15.10
C PRO A 41 -9.00 8.20 -15.74
N LYS A 42 -9.38 8.82 -16.86
CA LYS A 42 -10.55 8.40 -17.62
C LYS A 42 -10.31 7.03 -18.23
N THR A 43 -11.31 6.16 -18.12
CA THR A 43 -11.35 4.92 -18.88
C THR A 43 -11.60 5.21 -20.35
N LEU A 44 -11.22 4.28 -21.23
CA LEU A 44 -11.56 4.33 -22.64
C LEU A 44 -13.08 4.32 -22.84
N LEU A 45 -13.54 5.04 -23.87
CA LEU A 45 -14.91 4.92 -24.38
C LEU A 45 -15.09 3.56 -25.08
N GLN A 46 -16.35 3.17 -25.30
CA GLN A 46 -16.67 1.87 -25.91
C GLN A 46 -15.98 1.66 -27.26
N GLU A 47 -16.02 2.66 -28.15
CA GLU A 47 -15.37 2.60 -29.46
C GLU A 47 -13.84 2.45 -29.33
N GLU A 48 -13.22 3.18 -28.39
CA GLU A 48 -11.79 3.08 -28.13
C GLU A 48 -11.41 1.71 -27.58
N MET A 49 -12.28 1.12 -26.74
CA MET A 49 -12.11 -0.26 -26.26
C MET A 49 -12.20 -1.28 -27.40
N ASP A 50 -13.16 -1.14 -28.30
CA ASP A 50 -13.31 -2.04 -29.46
C ASP A 50 -12.08 -1.94 -30.37
N ASN A 51 -11.65 -0.73 -30.69
CA ASN A 51 -10.44 -0.48 -31.46
C ASN A 51 -9.19 -1.08 -30.79
N ALA A 52 -9.04 -0.91 -29.47
CA ALA A 52 -7.92 -1.48 -28.72
C ALA A 52 -7.94 -3.02 -28.73
N ARG A 53 -9.12 -3.64 -28.61
CA ARG A 53 -9.29 -5.10 -28.70
C ARG A 53 -8.89 -5.63 -30.07
N GLU A 54 -9.37 -5.00 -31.14
CA GLU A 54 -9.03 -5.38 -32.51
C GLU A 54 -7.53 -5.25 -32.78
N ALA A 55 -6.91 -4.15 -32.35
CA ALA A 55 -5.47 -3.96 -32.48
C ALA A 55 -4.68 -5.03 -31.73
N ALA A 56 -5.10 -5.39 -30.50
CA ALA A 56 -4.46 -6.44 -29.73
C ALA A 56 -4.58 -7.82 -30.41
N LEU A 57 -5.76 -8.17 -30.94
CA LEU A 57 -5.98 -9.40 -31.69
C LEU A 57 -5.10 -9.49 -32.95
N LYS A 58 -4.95 -8.37 -33.66
CA LYS A 58 -4.07 -8.31 -34.83
C LYS A 58 -2.62 -8.63 -34.46
N ILE A 59 -2.11 -8.07 -33.35
CA ILE A 59 -0.75 -8.34 -32.89
C ILE A 59 -0.58 -9.82 -32.54
N LEU A 60 -1.53 -10.40 -31.80
CA LEU A 60 -1.49 -11.82 -31.41
C LEU A 60 -1.47 -12.77 -32.61
N ASN A 61 -2.19 -12.42 -33.70
CA ASN A 61 -2.27 -13.25 -34.89
C ASN A 61 -1.08 -13.08 -35.84
N SER A 62 -0.39 -11.93 -35.82
CA SER A 62 0.66 -11.61 -36.78
C SER A 62 2.08 -11.69 -36.23
N HIS A 63 2.27 -11.69 -34.91
CA HIS A 63 3.60 -11.69 -34.28
C HIS A 63 3.84 -12.97 -33.51
N THR A 64 5.13 -13.27 -33.30
CA THR A 64 5.52 -14.29 -32.32
C THR A 64 5.13 -13.85 -30.90
N LYS A 65 5.02 -14.81 -29.99
CA LYS A 65 4.66 -14.53 -28.59
C LYS A 65 5.63 -13.54 -27.94
N GLU A 66 6.92 -13.69 -28.19
CA GLU A 66 7.99 -12.87 -27.63
C GLU A 66 7.91 -11.43 -28.13
N GLU A 67 7.63 -11.23 -29.42
CA GLU A 67 7.44 -9.92 -30.03
C GLU A 67 6.15 -9.24 -29.53
N ALA A 68 5.06 -9.99 -29.45
CA ALA A 68 3.79 -9.48 -28.90
C ALA A 68 3.95 -9.01 -27.45
N LEU A 69 4.65 -9.79 -26.61
CA LEU A 69 4.97 -9.40 -25.24
C LEU A 69 5.81 -8.14 -25.18
N LYS A 70 6.83 -8.01 -26.04
CA LYS A 70 7.66 -6.82 -26.12
C LYS A 70 6.82 -5.58 -26.44
N ILE A 71 5.89 -5.67 -27.39
CA ILE A 71 4.98 -4.58 -27.75
C ILE A 71 4.10 -4.21 -26.55
N PHE A 72 3.44 -5.21 -25.94
CA PHE A 72 2.50 -4.99 -24.83
C PHE A 72 3.16 -4.35 -23.60
N LEU A 73 4.42 -4.69 -23.33
CA LEU A 73 5.18 -4.19 -22.19
C LEU A 73 5.98 -2.91 -22.48
N THR A 74 5.91 -2.39 -23.71
CA THR A 74 6.67 -1.19 -24.08
C THR A 74 6.22 0.02 -23.25
N GLY A 75 7.17 0.68 -22.59
CA GLY A 75 6.92 1.85 -21.75
C GLY A 75 6.43 1.55 -20.33
N LEU A 76 6.19 0.28 -20.00
CA LEU A 76 5.89 -0.12 -18.63
C LEU A 76 7.19 -0.24 -17.81
N MET A 77 7.16 0.30 -16.60
CA MET A 77 8.22 0.12 -15.61
C MET A 77 7.82 -1.02 -14.66
N PRO A 78 8.71 -1.97 -14.35
CA PRO A 78 8.46 -2.96 -13.32
C PRO A 78 8.14 -2.28 -11.99
N VAL A 79 7.08 -2.71 -11.32
CA VAL A 79 6.80 -2.24 -9.95
C VAL A 79 7.74 -2.98 -9.02
N GLU A 80 8.63 -2.26 -8.35
CA GLU A 80 9.49 -2.81 -7.30
C GLU A 80 8.62 -3.15 -6.08
N THR A 81 8.06 -4.36 -6.06
CA THR A 81 7.46 -4.88 -4.84
C THR A 81 8.58 -5.40 -3.94
N SER A 82 8.56 -5.06 -2.66
CA SER A 82 9.51 -5.56 -1.65
C SER A 82 9.29 -7.04 -1.30
N SER A 83 8.60 -7.79 -2.16
CA SER A 83 8.26 -9.19 -2.00
C SER A 83 9.54 -10.03 -2.11
N LYS A 84 10.16 -10.30 -0.97
CA LYS A 84 11.12 -11.40 -0.80
C LYS A 84 10.56 -12.63 -1.51
N GLN A 85 11.36 -13.30 -2.35
CA GLN A 85 10.99 -14.51 -3.09
C GLN A 85 10.11 -15.44 -2.24
N VAL A 86 8.80 -15.40 -2.47
CA VAL A 86 7.90 -16.44 -1.98
C VAL A 86 8.03 -17.59 -2.95
N LYS A 87 8.52 -18.71 -2.44
CA LYS A 87 8.56 -20.01 -3.13
C LYS A 87 7.15 -20.27 -3.65
N LYS A 88 6.98 -20.55 -4.95
CA LYS A 88 5.71 -20.86 -5.65
C LYS A 88 4.58 -21.22 -4.69
N ASP A 89 3.83 -20.22 -4.24
CA ASP A 89 2.55 -20.45 -3.60
C ASP A 89 1.54 -20.53 -4.75
N VAL A 90 0.88 -21.69 -4.85
CA VAL A 90 -0.21 -21.90 -5.79
C VAL A 90 -1.32 -20.95 -5.36
N VAL A 91 -1.50 -19.86 -6.10
CA VAL A 91 -2.73 -19.06 -6.02
C VAL A 91 -3.88 -19.99 -6.40
N VAL A 92 -4.54 -20.52 -5.39
CA VAL A 92 -5.89 -21.08 -5.53
C VAL A 92 -6.79 -19.86 -5.64
N SER A 93 -7.28 -19.59 -6.84
CA SER A 93 -8.32 -18.59 -7.04
C SER A 93 -9.58 -19.16 -6.41
N ASP A 94 -9.95 -18.65 -5.24
CA ASP A 94 -11.25 -18.89 -4.62
C ASP A 94 -12.29 -18.05 -5.38
N CYS A 95 -12.56 -18.46 -6.61
CA CYS A 95 -13.78 -18.03 -7.29
C CYS A 95 -14.86 -18.98 -6.80
N ASP A 96 -15.62 -18.55 -5.80
CA ASP A 96 -16.91 -19.16 -5.46
C ASP A 96 -17.77 -19.16 -6.74
N ASP A 97 -17.94 -20.37 -7.28
CA ASP A 97 -18.90 -20.74 -8.30
C ASP A 97 -20.26 -20.88 -7.59
N ASP A 98 -20.91 -19.76 -7.29
CA ASP A 98 -22.31 -19.78 -6.86
C ASP A 98 -23.20 -19.74 -8.11
N GLU A 99 -23.99 -20.82 -8.28
CA GLU A 99 -24.91 -21.17 -9.38
C GLU A 99 -25.81 -20.05 -9.94
#